data_AF-A0A1Q5SNZ8-F1
#
_entry.id   AF-A0A1Q5SNZ8-F1
#
_cell.length_a   1.000
_cell.length_b   1.000
_cell.length_c   1.000
_cell.angle_alpha   90.00
_cell.angle_beta   90.00
_cell.angle_gamma   90.00
#
_symmetry.space_group_name_H-M   'P 1'
#
loop_
_entity.id
_entity.type
_entity.pdbx_description
1 polymer ?
#
loop_
_entity_poly.entity_id
_entity_poly.type
_entity_poly.pdbx_seq_one_letter_code
_entity_poly.pdbx_strand_id
1 'polypeptide(L)' 'MDVGELDVIRLKNGVEATVLEVYPTEPKYYCQNATDDDDMFYVTSEEIAEITYKCKST' A
#
# COMPACT_ATOMS: atom_id res chain seq x y z
N MET A 1 12.26 -2.65 2.77
CA MET A 1 11.55 -1.53 2.12
C MET A 1 10.77 -0.80 3.21
N ASP A 2 10.87 0.52 3.26
CA ASP A 2 10.10 1.33 4.21
C ASP A 2 8.88 1.88 3.48
N VAL A 3 7.67 1.45 3.87
CA VAL A 3 6.38 1.85 3.28
C VAL A 3 5.63 2.64 4.35
N GLY A 4 5.24 3.85 4.02
CA GLY A 4 4.51 4.77 4.88
C GLY A 4 3.10 5.06 4.37
N GLU A 5 2.35 5.82 5.14
CA GLU A 5 1.03 6.31 4.75
C GLU A 5 1.13 7.20 3.50
N LEU A 6 0.13 7.10 2.64
CA LEU A 6 0.00 7.76 1.34
C LEU A 6 1.06 7.38 0.30
N ASP A 7 1.94 6.42 0.58
CA ASP A 7 2.76 5.81 -0.46
C ASP A 7 1.86 5.06 -1.45
N VAL A 8 2.26 5.03 -2.72
CA VAL A 8 1.66 4.14 -3.73
C VAL A 8 2.58 2.96 -3.92
N ILE A 9 2.02 1.77 -3.78
CA ILE A 9 2.70 0.49 -3.91
C ILE A 9 2.13 -0.29 -5.08
N ARG A 10 2.98 -1.11 -5.69
CA ARG A 10 2.57 -2.14 -6.64
C ARG A 10 2.72 -3.50 -6.00
N LEU A 11 1.65 -4.28 -6.04
CA LEU A 11 1.62 -5.65 -5.54
C LEU A 11 2.17 -6.62 -6.58
N LYS A 12 2.60 -7.81 -6.13
CA LYS A 12 3.11 -8.88 -7.01
C LYS A 12 2.08 -9.38 -8.03
N ASN A 13 0.78 -9.19 -7.77
CA ASN A 13 -0.29 -9.50 -8.71
C ASN A 13 -0.53 -8.39 -9.76
N GLY A 14 0.23 -7.29 -9.72
CA GLY A 14 0.15 -6.16 -10.65
C GLY A 14 -0.80 -5.04 -10.23
N VAL A 15 -1.58 -5.21 -9.15
CA VAL A 15 -2.45 -4.16 -8.63
C VAL A 15 -1.62 -3.03 -8.03
N GLU A 16 -2.00 -1.79 -8.32
CA GLU A 16 -1.50 -0.61 -7.63
C GLU A 16 -2.47 -0.16 -6.55
N ALA A 17 -1.94 0.23 -5.40
CA ALA A 17 -2.74 0.65 -4.27
C ALA A 17 -2.07 1.78 -3.49
N THR A 18 -2.87 2.69 -2.96
CA THR A 18 -2.44 3.73 -2.03
C THR A 18 -2.53 3.21 -0.61
N VAL A 19 -1.48 3.35 0.17
CA VAL A 19 -1.47 2.98 1.59
C VAL A 19 -2.22 4.05 2.38
N LEU A 20 -3.34 3.68 3.00
CA LEU A 20 -4.13 4.60 3.82
C LEU A 20 -3.63 4.63 5.27
N GLU A 21 -3.33 3.47 5.84
CA GLU A 21 -2.85 3.34 7.22
C GLU A 21 -1.80 2.22 7.34
N VAL A 22 -0.88 2.36 8.30
CA VAL A 22 0.14 1.35 8.63
C VAL A 22 -0.04 0.86 10.07
N TYR A 23 -0.23 -0.44 10.23
CA TYR A 23 -0.40 -1.09 11.54
C TYR A 23 0.90 -1.74 12.04
N PRO A 24 1.06 -1.89 13.37
CA PRO A 24 2.22 -2.57 13.95
C PRO A 24 2.16 -4.11 13.86
N THR A 25 1.03 -4.68 13.41
CA THR A 25 0.77 -6.13 13.30
C THR A 25 0.41 -6.52 11.86
N GLU A 26 0.54 -7.80 11.51
CA GLU A 26 0.10 -8.29 10.20
C GLU A 26 -1.40 -8.63 10.17
N PRO A 27 -2.12 -8.34 9.06
CA PRO A 27 -1.64 -7.63 7.87
C PRO A 27 -1.35 -6.14 8.15
N LYS A 28 -0.24 -5.66 7.57
CA LYS A 28 0.46 -4.43 8.00
C LYS A 28 -0.10 -3.16 7.36
N TYR A 29 -0.66 -3.24 6.16
CA TYR A 29 -1.03 -2.08 5.36
C TYR A 29 -2.51 -2.14 5.02
N TYR A 30 -3.28 -1.11 5.36
CA TYR A 30 -4.62 -0.94 4.83
C TYR A 30 -4.54 -0.03 3.61
N CYS A 31 -4.98 -0.53 2.46
CA CYS A 31 -4.77 0.09 1.17
C CYS A 31 -6.09 0.28 0.42
N GLN A 32 -6.08 1.22 -0.51
CA GLN A 32 -7.15 1.46 -1.48
C GLN A 32 -6.61 1.19 -2.88
N ASN A 33 -7.38 0.49 -3.71
CA ASN A 33 -7.04 0.26 -5.12
C ASN A 33 -6.91 1.59 -5.86
N ALA A 34 -5.87 1.75 -6.67
CA ALA A 34 -5.64 2.99 -7.43
C ALA A 34 -6.66 3.22 -8.56
N THR A 35 -7.45 2.20 -8.92
CA THR A 35 -8.42 2.25 -10.04
C THR A 35 -9.87 2.08 -9.60
N ASP A 36 -10.10 1.74 -8.34
CA ASP A 36 -11.43 1.54 -7.75
C ASP A 36 -11.44 2.07 -6.31
N ASP A 37 -11.94 3.29 -6.14
CA ASP A 37 -11.92 3.98 -4.85
C ASP A 37 -12.80 3.29 -3.78
N ASP A 38 -13.70 2.39 -4.18
CA ASP A 38 -14.54 1.60 -3.27
C ASP A 38 -13.85 0.28 -2.84
N ASP A 39 -12.75 -0.12 -3.49
CA ASP A 39 -11.99 -1.34 -3.19
C ASP A 39 -10.86 -1.06 -2.19
N MET A 40 -11.15 -1.35 -0.92
CA MET A 40 -10.18 -1.26 0.18
C MET A 40 -9.87 -2.64 0.76
N PHE A 41 -8.59 -2.91 0.99
CA PHE A 41 -8.12 -4.21 1.41
C PHE A 41 -6.84 -4.14 2.23
N TYR A 42 -6.56 -5.22 2.95
CA TYR A 42 -5.34 -5.36 3.72
C TYR A 42 -4.25 -6.04 2.89
N VAL A 43 -3.01 -5.57 3.06
CA VAL A 43 -1.81 -6.03 2.37
C VAL A 43 -0.73 -6.36 3.40
N THR A 44 -0.04 -7.48 3.19
CA THR A 44 1.17 -7.87 3.92
C THR A 44 2.43 -7.36 3.22
N SER A 45 3.54 -7.27 3.95
CA SER A 45 4.81 -6.83 3.36
C SER A 45 5.31 -7.76 2.24
N GLU A 46 4.90 -9.04 2.27
CA GLU A 46 5.29 -10.03 1.28
C GLU A 46 4.56 -9.88 -0.06
N GLU A 47 3.40 -9.23 -0.07
CA GLU A 47 2.61 -9.01 -1.29
C GLU A 47 3.11 -7.82 -2.11
N ILE A 48 3.90 -6.93 -1.49
CA ILE A 48 4.45 -5.73 -2.12
C ILE A 48 5.62 -6.11 -3.03
N ALA A 49 5.56 -5.68 -4.28
CA ALA A 49 6.66 -5.78 -5.24
C ALA A 49 7.56 -4.54 -5.19
N GLU A 50 6.98 -3.34 -5.26
CA GLU A 50 7.71 -2.07 -5.28
C GLU A 50 6.85 -0.88 -4.79
N ILE A 51 7.51 0.22 -4.39
CA ILE A 51 6.87 1.50 -4.12
C ILE A 51 6.99 2.28 -5.42
N THR A 52 5.85 2.57 -6.05
CA THR A 52 5.80 3.31 -7.32
C THR A 52 5.78 4.82 -7.09
N TYR A 53 5.30 5.26 -5.92
CA TYR A 53 5.40 6.64 -5.47
C TYR A 53 5.62 6.71 -3.96
N LYS A 54 6.61 7.50 -3.55
CA LYS A 54 6.93 7.76 -2.14
C LYS A 54 6.37 9.12 -1.73
N CYS A 55 5.39 9.14 -0.84
CA CYS A 55 4.87 10.39 -0.30
C CYS A 55 5.94 11.03 0.59
N LYS A 56 6.18 12.33 0.40
CA LYS A 56 7.06 13.10 1.28
C LYS A 56 6.22 13.72 2.38
N SER A 57 6.22 13.11 3.56
CA SER A 57 5.76 13.82 4.76
C SER A 57 6.66 15.04 4.98
N THR A 58 6.02 16.21 5.06
CA THR A 58 6.70 17.51 5.24
C THR A 58 7.07 17.73 6.70
#